data_AF-A0AAN7LEA5-F1
#
_entry.id   AF-A0AAN7LEA5-F1
#
_cell.length_a   1.000
_cell.length_b   1.000
_cell.length_c   1.000
_cell.angle_alpha   90.00
_cell.angle_beta   90.00
_cell.angle_gamma   90.00
#
_symmetry.space_group_name_H-M   'P 1'
#
loop_
_entity.id
_entity.type
_entity.pdbx_description
1 polymer ?
#
loop_
_entity_poly.entity_id
_entity_poly.type
_entity_poly.pdbx_seq_one_letter_code
_entity_poly.pdbx_strand_id
1 'polypeptide(L)'
;MTGSLDPSKAAGKIVICDRGGNSRAQKGVVVRDAGGLGMILANTEYYGEELVADPHVLPSAALGQKAGDEVKKYASSVRNPTAAIASGGTQLGIQPSPVVAAFSSRGPNPLDPRVLKPDIIAPGVNILAGWTGAVGPTGLSSDKRRGAGRSTNIVKYTRTVTNVGNPGTYVVSISSESRAVKISVEPGVLSFSAVNEKKSYTVTFVARSMPSGTTSFARLEWSDGKHKVKSPIVFTWT
;
A
#
# COMPACT_ATOMS: atom_id res chain seq x y z
N MET A 1 9.62 -15.38 -14.63
CA MET A 1 11.05 -15.24 -14.28
C MET A 1 11.77 -14.54 -15.43
N THR A 2 12.95 -13.94 -15.23
CA THR A 2 13.68 -13.32 -16.35
C THR A 2 13.97 -14.37 -17.43
N GLY A 3 13.82 -14.01 -18.71
CA GLY A 3 14.02 -14.92 -19.83
C GLY A 3 12.94 -16.00 -20.03
N SER A 4 11.84 -15.98 -19.25
CA SER A 4 10.77 -16.99 -19.39
C SER A 4 9.80 -16.75 -20.57
N LEU A 5 9.91 -15.62 -21.26
CA LEU A 5 9.07 -15.29 -22.42
C LEU A 5 9.93 -15.31 -23.69
N ASP A 6 9.38 -15.90 -24.74
CA ASP A 6 9.92 -15.83 -26.09
C ASP A 6 9.59 -14.44 -26.69
N PRO A 7 10.59 -13.56 -26.94
CA PRO A 7 10.35 -12.22 -27.46
C PRO A 7 9.60 -12.22 -28.80
N SER A 8 9.83 -13.22 -29.66
CA SER A 8 9.14 -13.31 -30.96
C SER A 8 7.63 -13.52 -30.81
N LYS A 9 7.20 -14.12 -29.70
CA LYS A 9 5.78 -14.37 -29.40
C LYS A 9 5.15 -13.26 -28.57
N ALA A 10 5.93 -12.55 -27.76
CA ALA A 10 5.45 -11.51 -26.84
C ALA A 10 5.49 -10.09 -27.43
N ALA A 11 6.43 -9.81 -28.34
CA ALA A 11 6.62 -8.47 -28.89
C ALA A 11 5.34 -7.94 -29.55
N GLY A 12 4.96 -6.71 -29.21
CA GLY A 12 3.77 -6.06 -29.76
C GLY A 12 2.43 -6.57 -29.22
N LYS A 13 2.41 -7.42 -28.19
CA LYS A 13 1.18 -8.04 -27.67
C LYS A 13 0.90 -7.71 -26.20
N ILE A 14 -0.35 -7.93 -25.79
CA ILE A 14 -0.74 -7.99 -24.39
C ILE A 14 -0.55 -9.44 -23.91
N VAL A 15 0.23 -9.63 -22.85
CA VAL A 15 0.58 -10.96 -22.35
C VAL A 15 -0.25 -11.30 -21.12
N ILE A 16 -0.93 -12.45 -21.13
CA ILE A 16 -1.61 -12.99 -19.94
C ILE A 16 -0.57 -13.71 -19.07
N CYS A 17 -0.50 -13.36 -17.80
CA CYS A 17 0.42 -13.92 -16.81
C CYS A 17 -0.34 -14.39 -15.58
N ASP A 18 -0.04 -15.58 -15.10
CA ASP A 18 -0.60 -16.06 -13.84
C ASP A 18 0.11 -15.47 -12.63
N ARG A 19 -0.66 -15.13 -11.60
CA ARG A 19 -0.16 -14.72 -10.28
C ARG A 19 0.51 -15.91 -9.57
N GLY A 20 1.65 -15.63 -8.94
CA GLY A 20 2.43 -16.63 -8.19
C GLY A 20 3.85 -16.83 -8.73
N GLY A 21 4.66 -17.59 -8.01
CA GLY A 21 6.04 -17.94 -8.34
C GLY A 21 7.07 -16.81 -8.18
N ASN A 22 6.75 -15.58 -8.62
CA ASN A 22 7.60 -14.40 -8.49
C ASN A 22 6.76 -13.13 -8.29
N SER A 23 7.43 -12.00 -8.00
CA SER A 23 6.77 -10.71 -7.79
C SER A 23 5.86 -10.34 -8.97
N ARG A 24 4.65 -9.88 -8.64
CA ARG A 24 3.65 -9.42 -9.62
C ARG A 24 4.21 -8.27 -10.46
N ALA A 25 4.83 -7.27 -9.82
CA ALA A 25 5.50 -6.17 -10.51
C ALA A 25 6.64 -6.66 -11.44
N GLN A 26 7.42 -7.66 -11.00
CA GLN A 26 8.51 -8.21 -11.81
C GLN A 26 8.01 -8.90 -13.08
N LYS A 27 6.83 -9.54 -13.07
CA LYS A 27 6.22 -10.10 -14.28
C LYS A 27 6.00 -9.02 -15.34
N GLY A 28 5.53 -7.83 -14.93
CA GLY A 28 5.38 -6.69 -15.84
C GLY A 28 6.71 -6.22 -16.46
N VAL A 29 7.81 -6.28 -15.70
CA VAL A 29 9.16 -6.01 -16.23
C VAL A 29 9.56 -7.04 -17.28
N VAL A 30 9.35 -8.33 -17.01
CA VAL A 30 9.68 -9.41 -17.96
C VAL A 30 8.88 -9.28 -19.26
N VAL A 31 7.59 -8.94 -19.17
CA VAL A 31 6.74 -8.70 -20.35
C VAL A 31 7.27 -7.52 -21.17
N ARG A 32 7.60 -6.40 -20.50
CA ARG A 32 8.17 -5.21 -21.15
C ARG A 32 9.49 -5.54 -21.85
N ASP A 33 10.38 -6.24 -21.16
CA ASP A 33 11.73 -6.55 -21.66
C ASP A 33 11.66 -7.54 -22.85
N ALA A 34 10.60 -8.34 -22.94
CA ALA A 34 10.28 -9.18 -24.11
C ALA A 34 9.56 -8.42 -25.26
N GLY A 35 9.37 -7.10 -25.13
CA GLY A 35 8.72 -6.25 -26.14
C GLY A 35 7.19 -6.20 -26.06
N GLY A 36 6.58 -6.73 -25.01
CA GLY A 36 5.12 -6.71 -24.82
C GLY A 36 4.58 -5.30 -24.54
N LEU A 37 3.40 -5.00 -25.07
CA LEU A 37 2.71 -3.71 -24.93
C LEU A 37 1.88 -3.59 -23.65
N GLY A 38 1.48 -4.71 -23.07
CA GLY A 38 0.64 -4.73 -21.88
C GLY A 38 0.64 -6.10 -21.19
N MET A 39 0.08 -6.16 -19.98
CA MET A 39 -0.03 -7.40 -19.23
C MET A 39 -1.41 -7.56 -18.57
N ILE A 40 -2.00 -8.73 -18.69
CA ILE A 40 -3.15 -9.15 -17.87
C ILE A 40 -2.62 -10.10 -16.81
N LEU A 41 -2.75 -9.74 -15.53
CA LEU A 41 -2.35 -10.57 -14.41
C LEU A 41 -3.56 -11.33 -13.89
N ALA A 42 -3.68 -12.61 -14.22
CA ALA A 42 -4.78 -13.46 -13.78
C ALA A 42 -4.46 -14.12 -12.43
N ASN A 43 -5.38 -14.02 -11.47
CA ASN A 43 -5.28 -14.82 -10.24
C ASN A 43 -5.47 -16.31 -10.55
N THR A 44 -4.88 -17.14 -9.71
CA THR A 44 -5.13 -18.59 -9.65
C THR A 44 -6.11 -18.89 -8.52
N GLU A 45 -6.57 -20.13 -8.44
CA GLU A 45 -7.45 -20.62 -7.36
C GLU A 45 -6.95 -20.24 -5.95
N TYR A 46 -5.63 -20.34 -5.71
CA TYR A 46 -5.01 -19.98 -4.43
C TYR A 46 -5.28 -18.52 -4.01
N TYR A 47 -5.36 -17.59 -4.96
CA TYR A 47 -5.58 -16.17 -4.70
C TYR A 47 -7.05 -15.75 -4.89
N GLY A 48 -7.89 -16.62 -5.44
CA GLY A 48 -9.31 -16.40 -5.67
C GLY A 48 -9.62 -15.09 -6.40
N GLU A 49 -10.64 -14.38 -5.93
CA GLU A 49 -11.13 -13.14 -6.54
C GLU A 49 -10.45 -11.87 -5.99
N GLU A 50 -9.43 -12.00 -5.12
CA GLU A 50 -8.80 -10.84 -4.49
C GLU A 50 -7.97 -10.02 -5.49
N LEU A 51 -8.42 -8.79 -5.74
CA LEU A 51 -7.69 -7.82 -6.55
C LEU A 51 -6.76 -6.95 -5.70
N VAL A 52 -5.50 -6.89 -6.10
CA VAL A 52 -4.49 -6.05 -5.46
C VAL A 52 -3.86 -5.15 -6.52
N ALA A 53 -3.96 -3.84 -6.29
CA ALA A 53 -3.53 -2.77 -7.17
C ALA A 53 -2.01 -2.55 -7.08
N ASP A 54 -1.26 -3.46 -7.68
CA ASP A 54 0.18 -3.30 -7.81
C ASP A 54 0.50 -2.34 -8.97
N PRO A 55 1.46 -1.43 -8.78
CA PRO A 55 1.99 -0.66 -9.88
C PRO A 55 2.81 -1.57 -10.81
N HIS A 56 2.62 -1.40 -12.12
CA HIS A 56 3.40 -2.06 -13.17
C HIS A 56 4.13 -1.04 -14.04
N VAL A 57 5.20 -1.48 -14.72
CA VAL A 57 6.02 -0.64 -15.63
C VAL A 57 5.43 -0.48 -17.04
N LEU A 58 4.36 -1.21 -17.34
CA LEU A 58 3.58 -1.14 -18.57
C LEU A 58 2.08 -1.24 -18.25
N PRO A 59 1.16 -0.84 -19.16
CA PRO A 59 -0.27 -0.96 -18.95
C PRO A 59 -0.68 -2.36 -18.52
N SER A 60 -1.31 -2.48 -17.34
CA SER A 60 -1.65 -3.77 -16.77
C SER A 60 -3.03 -3.77 -16.12
N ALA A 61 -3.71 -4.92 -16.17
CA ALA A 61 -4.96 -5.17 -15.46
C ALA A 61 -4.84 -6.46 -14.64
N ALA A 62 -5.20 -6.40 -13.36
CA ALA A 62 -5.31 -7.58 -12.51
C ALA A 62 -6.74 -8.11 -12.57
N LEU A 63 -6.89 -9.42 -12.71
CA LEU A 63 -8.18 -10.12 -12.76
C LEU A 63 -8.28 -11.14 -11.63
N GLY A 64 -9.48 -11.28 -11.07
CA GLY A 64 -9.83 -12.39 -10.20
C GLY A 64 -9.80 -13.72 -10.97
N GLN A 65 -9.87 -14.85 -10.26
CA GLN A 65 -9.74 -16.17 -10.84
C GLN A 65 -10.75 -16.38 -11.99
N LYS A 66 -12.05 -16.16 -11.73
CA LYS A 66 -13.11 -16.40 -12.73
C LYS A 66 -12.90 -15.63 -14.03
N ALA A 67 -12.67 -14.32 -13.92
CA ALA A 67 -12.42 -13.47 -15.08
C ALA A 67 -11.09 -13.82 -15.78
N GLY A 68 -10.07 -14.22 -15.03
CA GLY A 68 -8.80 -14.70 -15.57
C GLY A 68 -8.99 -15.96 -16.43
N ASP A 69 -9.77 -16.92 -15.94
CA ASP A 69 -10.05 -18.17 -16.65
C ASP A 69 -10.89 -17.93 -17.92
N GLU A 70 -11.86 -17.02 -17.87
CA GLU A 70 -12.63 -16.59 -19.05
C GLU A 70 -11.74 -15.94 -20.12
N VAL A 71 -10.82 -15.06 -19.73
CA VAL A 71 -9.89 -14.40 -20.66
C VAL A 71 -8.91 -15.40 -21.28
N LYS A 72 -8.42 -16.37 -20.51
CA LYS A 72 -7.57 -17.45 -21.04
C LYS A 72 -8.34 -18.31 -22.04
N LYS A 73 -9.59 -18.68 -21.72
CA LYS A 73 -10.47 -19.43 -22.61
C LYS A 73 -10.70 -18.66 -23.92
N TYR A 74 -11.05 -17.38 -23.83
CA TYR A 74 -11.19 -16.49 -24.99
C TYR A 74 -9.93 -16.50 -25.87
N ALA A 75 -8.77 -16.25 -25.26
CA ALA A 75 -7.49 -16.19 -25.97
C ALA A 75 -7.13 -17.51 -26.69
N SER A 76 -7.54 -18.65 -26.15
CA SER A 76 -7.32 -19.96 -26.77
C SER A 76 -8.35 -20.32 -27.87
N SER A 77 -9.54 -19.74 -27.81
CA SER A 77 -10.67 -20.10 -28.69
C SER A 77 -10.74 -19.30 -29.99
N VAL A 78 -10.10 -18.13 -30.04
CA VAL A 78 -10.14 -17.21 -31.17
C VAL A 78 -8.77 -17.19 -31.86
N ARG A 79 -8.76 -17.21 -33.21
CA ARG A 79 -7.52 -17.26 -33.99
C ARG A 79 -6.61 -16.04 -33.79
N ASN A 80 -7.21 -14.85 -33.64
CA ASN A 80 -6.50 -13.58 -33.45
C ASN A 80 -7.19 -12.77 -32.33
N PRO A 81 -7.00 -13.15 -31.05
CA PRO A 81 -7.64 -12.46 -29.94
C PRO A 81 -7.07 -11.05 -29.78
N THR A 82 -7.94 -10.10 -29.46
CA THR A 82 -7.55 -8.71 -29.19
C THR A 82 -8.10 -8.29 -27.82
N ALA A 83 -7.43 -7.33 -27.18
CA ALA A 83 -7.86 -6.78 -25.90
C ALA A 83 -7.42 -5.32 -25.81
N ALA A 84 -8.12 -4.54 -25.00
CA ALA A 84 -7.75 -3.17 -24.66
C ALA A 84 -7.70 -3.03 -23.14
N ILE A 85 -6.66 -2.37 -22.64
CA ILE A 85 -6.53 -2.01 -21.22
C ILE A 85 -6.75 -0.51 -21.13
N ALA A 86 -7.78 -0.10 -20.40
CA ALA A 86 -8.15 1.30 -20.19
C ALA A 86 -8.25 1.62 -18.69
N SER A 87 -8.15 2.91 -18.36
CA SER A 87 -8.38 3.38 -17.00
C SER A 87 -9.88 3.41 -16.70
N GLY A 88 -10.32 2.73 -15.65
CA GLY A 88 -11.73 2.65 -15.24
C GLY A 88 -12.09 3.49 -14.01
N GLY A 89 -11.14 4.22 -13.42
CA GLY A 89 -11.34 4.94 -12.16
C GLY A 89 -11.52 4.04 -10.93
N THR A 90 -11.81 4.65 -9.78
CA THR A 90 -12.06 3.93 -8.52
C THR A 90 -13.53 3.58 -8.40
N GLN A 91 -13.84 2.29 -8.22
CA GLN A 91 -15.19 1.83 -7.92
C GLN A 91 -15.38 1.66 -6.41
N LEU A 92 -16.49 2.18 -5.88
CA LEU A 92 -16.86 2.09 -4.46
C LEU A 92 -18.09 1.20 -4.28
N GLY A 93 -18.31 0.69 -3.06
CA GLY A 93 -19.49 -0.13 -2.75
C GLY A 93 -19.38 -1.61 -3.13
N ILE A 94 -18.16 -2.11 -3.32
CA ILE A 94 -17.91 -3.54 -3.61
C ILE A 94 -18.29 -4.41 -2.41
N GLN A 95 -19.00 -5.51 -2.67
CA GLN A 95 -19.44 -6.50 -1.69
C GLN A 95 -18.95 -7.90 -2.07
N PRO A 96 -18.60 -8.76 -1.09
CA PRO A 96 -18.58 -8.49 0.35
C PRO A 96 -17.41 -7.59 0.77
N SER A 97 -17.64 -6.73 1.77
CA SER A 97 -16.59 -5.93 2.40
C SER A 97 -16.89 -5.68 3.89
N PRO A 98 -15.92 -5.88 4.81
CA PRO A 98 -14.53 -6.27 4.57
C PRO A 98 -14.34 -7.78 4.34
N VAL A 99 -13.25 -8.16 3.68
CA VAL A 99 -12.78 -9.54 3.56
C VAL A 99 -11.31 -9.59 3.96
N VAL A 100 -10.91 -10.64 4.68
CA VAL A 100 -9.49 -10.84 5.02
C VAL A 100 -8.72 -11.21 3.76
N ALA A 101 -7.72 -10.40 3.40
CA ALA A 101 -6.83 -10.62 2.27
C ALA A 101 -6.28 -12.06 2.25
N ALA A 102 -6.15 -12.65 1.06
CA ALA A 102 -5.64 -14.02 0.90
C ALA A 102 -4.17 -14.13 1.32
N PHE A 103 -3.42 -13.03 1.22
CA PHE A 103 -2.03 -12.96 1.67
C PHE A 103 -1.87 -12.62 3.17
N SER A 104 -2.94 -12.34 3.89
CA SER A 104 -2.86 -12.03 5.33
C SER A 104 -2.51 -13.30 6.11
N SER A 105 -1.36 -13.28 6.80
CA SER A 105 -0.90 -14.39 7.65
C SER A 105 -1.99 -14.83 8.63
N ARG A 106 -2.09 -16.15 8.82
CA ARG A 106 -3.10 -16.77 9.69
C ARG A 106 -2.43 -17.43 10.87
N GLY A 107 -3.15 -17.49 11.99
CA GLY A 107 -2.78 -18.32 13.12
C GLY A 107 -3.02 -19.82 12.86
N PRO A 108 -2.87 -20.65 13.90
CA PRO A 108 -2.62 -20.28 15.30
C PRO A 108 -1.21 -19.71 15.53
N ASN A 109 -0.99 -19.10 16.69
CA ASN A 109 0.32 -18.58 17.09
C ASN A 109 1.33 -19.75 17.20
N PRO A 110 2.46 -19.73 16.46
CA PRO A 110 3.42 -20.82 16.46
C PRO A 110 4.21 -20.96 17.78
N LEU A 111 4.25 -19.92 18.62
CA LEU A 111 4.95 -19.95 19.91
C LEU A 111 4.06 -20.45 21.06
N ASP A 112 2.79 -20.05 21.07
CA ASP A 112 1.80 -20.53 22.05
C ASP A 112 0.42 -20.65 21.40
N PRO A 113 0.01 -21.87 21.00
CA PRO A 113 -1.29 -22.11 20.36
C PRO A 113 -2.51 -21.75 21.22
N ARG A 114 -2.35 -21.54 22.53
CA ARG A 114 -3.44 -21.11 23.44
C ARG A 114 -3.76 -19.63 23.27
N VAL A 115 -2.86 -18.85 22.68
CA VAL A 115 -3.06 -17.43 22.35
C VAL A 115 -3.41 -17.32 20.88
N LEU A 116 -4.68 -17.04 20.58
CA LEU A 116 -5.15 -16.84 19.21
C LEU A 116 -4.48 -15.60 18.58
N LYS A 117 -4.05 -15.72 17.33
CA LYS A 117 -3.53 -14.63 16.49
C LYS A 117 -4.10 -14.77 15.07
N PRO A 118 -4.26 -13.67 14.32
CA PRO A 118 -4.08 -12.26 14.73
C PRO A 118 -5.23 -11.76 15.63
N ASP A 119 -5.05 -10.61 16.29
CA ASP A 119 -6.03 -10.06 17.25
C ASP A 119 -7.16 -9.22 16.61
N ILE A 120 -6.87 -8.52 15.50
CA ILE A 120 -7.80 -7.59 14.85
C ILE A 120 -7.56 -7.54 13.34
N ILE A 121 -8.58 -7.13 12.58
CA ILE A 121 -8.48 -6.79 11.15
C ILE A 121 -8.59 -5.28 10.95
N ALA A 122 -7.85 -4.76 9.98
CA ALA A 122 -7.91 -3.36 9.56
C ALA A 122 -7.73 -3.27 8.03
N PRO A 123 -8.17 -2.18 7.38
CA PRO A 123 -7.94 -1.96 5.95
C PRO A 123 -6.45 -1.96 5.62
N GLY A 124 -6.01 -2.89 4.76
CA GLY A 124 -4.60 -3.05 4.39
C GLY A 124 -4.34 -3.34 2.91
N VAL A 125 -5.40 -3.35 2.08
CA VAL A 125 -5.31 -3.61 0.64
C VAL A 125 -5.60 -2.31 -0.12
N ASN A 126 -4.75 -1.98 -1.10
CA ASN A 126 -4.91 -0.81 -1.99
C ASN A 126 -5.00 0.55 -1.25
N ILE A 127 -4.22 0.70 -0.17
CA ILE A 127 -4.19 1.93 0.63
C ILE A 127 -3.28 2.98 -0.02
N LEU A 128 -3.83 4.15 -0.34
CA LEU A 128 -3.05 5.29 -0.80
C LEU A 128 -2.36 5.99 0.38
N ALA A 129 -1.04 6.20 0.28
CA ALA A 129 -0.22 6.83 1.29
C ALA A 129 0.88 7.72 0.67
N GLY A 130 1.59 8.48 1.50
CA GLY A 130 2.72 9.30 1.06
C GLY A 130 3.87 8.45 0.51
N TRP A 131 4.54 8.93 -0.54
CA TRP A 131 5.67 8.24 -1.19
C TRP A 131 6.89 9.16 -1.29
N THR A 132 8.05 8.69 -0.82
CA THR A 132 9.28 9.51 -0.72
C THR A 132 9.86 9.89 -2.08
N GLY A 133 9.52 9.14 -3.13
CA GLY A 133 10.11 9.29 -4.46
C GLY A 133 11.53 8.73 -4.60
N ALA A 134 12.17 8.24 -3.53
CA ALA A 134 13.53 7.66 -3.59
C ALA A 134 13.57 6.36 -4.40
N VAL A 135 12.55 5.51 -4.23
CA VAL A 135 12.34 4.27 -4.97
C VAL A 135 11.16 4.41 -5.94
N GLY A 136 11.21 3.67 -7.05
CA GLY A 136 10.10 3.63 -8.00
C GLY A 136 8.86 2.95 -7.40
N PRO A 137 7.64 3.24 -7.88
CA PRO A 137 6.40 2.72 -7.28
C PRO A 137 6.35 1.20 -7.15
N THR A 138 6.98 0.46 -8.05
CA THR A 138 7.06 -1.01 -7.99
C THR A 138 8.01 -1.56 -6.92
N GLY A 139 8.86 -0.72 -6.34
CA GLY A 139 9.98 -1.13 -5.47
C GLY A 139 11.14 -1.80 -6.21
N LEU A 140 11.04 -1.99 -7.53
CA LEU A 140 12.09 -2.64 -8.33
C LEU A 140 13.17 -1.63 -8.73
N SER A 141 14.44 -2.05 -8.71
CA SER A 141 15.57 -1.23 -9.15
C SER A 141 15.50 -0.80 -10.62
N SER A 142 14.80 -1.58 -11.44
CA SER A 142 14.53 -1.30 -12.86
C SER A 142 13.43 -0.26 -13.09
N ASP A 143 12.63 0.07 -12.07
CA ASP A 143 11.62 1.11 -12.17
C ASP A 143 12.23 2.48 -11.83
N LYS A 144 12.50 3.24 -12.89
CA LYS A 144 13.10 4.58 -12.81
C LYS A 144 12.06 5.69 -12.62
N ARG A 145 10.76 5.37 -12.56
CA ARG A 145 9.74 6.39 -12.24
C ARG A 145 10.01 6.93 -10.85
N ARG A 146 9.89 8.24 -10.69
CA ARG A 146 10.03 8.93 -9.41
C ARG A 146 8.75 9.72 -9.22
N GLY A 147 8.16 9.64 -8.03
CA GLY A 147 7.04 10.51 -7.69
C GLY A 147 7.52 11.96 -7.65
N ALA A 148 6.62 12.93 -7.87
CA ALA A 148 6.91 14.37 -7.73
C ALA A 148 7.23 14.80 -6.28
N GLY A 149 7.44 13.84 -5.37
CA GLY A 149 8.01 14.08 -4.05
C GLY A 149 9.46 14.48 -4.22
N ARG A 150 9.71 15.79 -4.30
CA ARG A 150 11.03 16.37 -4.05
C ARG A 150 11.51 15.75 -2.74
N SER A 151 12.61 15.00 -2.78
CA SER A 151 13.20 14.32 -1.63
C SER A 151 13.72 15.37 -0.63
N THR A 152 12.81 16.03 0.06
CA THR A 152 13.14 16.80 1.23
C THR A 152 13.12 15.81 2.38
N ASN A 153 14.19 15.83 3.19
CA ASN A 153 14.25 15.15 4.48
C ASN A 153 13.16 15.61 5.47
N ILE A 154 12.22 16.45 5.03
CA ILE A 154 11.15 17.06 5.81
C ILE A 154 9.81 16.66 5.19
N VAL A 155 8.95 16.02 5.98
CA VAL A 155 7.56 15.67 5.61
C VAL A 155 6.61 16.29 6.61
N LYS A 156 5.54 16.94 6.14
CA LYS A 156 4.53 17.59 7.00
C LYS A 156 3.15 16.96 6.78
N TYR A 157 2.43 16.69 7.86
CA TYR A 157 1.08 16.16 7.83
C TYR A 157 0.17 17.01 8.71
N THR A 158 -0.87 17.60 8.10
CA THR A 158 -1.95 18.26 8.84
C THR A 158 -3.01 17.24 9.23
N ARG A 159 -3.49 17.32 10.47
CA ARG A 159 -4.58 16.50 11.02
C ARG A 159 -5.61 17.42 11.65
N THR A 160 -6.87 17.01 11.58
CA THR A 160 -7.98 17.67 12.26
C THR A 160 -8.62 16.66 13.20
N VAL A 161 -8.76 17.04 14.46
CA VAL A 161 -9.40 16.25 15.52
C VAL A 161 -10.69 16.93 15.94
N THR A 162 -11.70 16.13 16.26
CA THR A 162 -13.01 16.59 16.72
C THR A 162 -13.17 16.17 18.17
N ASN A 163 -13.52 17.09 19.07
CA ASN A 163 -13.84 16.74 20.45
C ASN A 163 -15.19 16.01 20.51
N VAL A 164 -15.23 14.84 21.13
CA VAL A 164 -16.44 14.02 21.29
C VAL A 164 -16.88 13.89 22.76
N GLY A 165 -16.18 14.59 23.67
CA GLY A 165 -16.47 14.58 25.09
C GLY A 165 -16.60 15.99 25.66
N ASN A 166 -16.52 16.08 26.98
CA ASN A 166 -16.56 17.37 27.68
C ASN A 166 -15.40 18.28 27.24
N PRO A 167 -15.53 19.61 27.42
CA PRO A 167 -14.44 20.56 27.19
C PRO A 167 -13.16 20.14 27.91
N GLY A 168 -12.01 20.35 27.27
CA GLY A 168 -10.74 19.88 27.79
C GLY A 168 -9.54 20.42 27.03
N THR A 169 -8.39 20.45 27.70
CA THR A 169 -7.11 20.85 27.13
C THR A 169 -6.18 19.66 27.06
N TYR A 170 -5.73 19.35 25.85
CA TYR A 170 -4.85 18.23 25.57
C TYR A 170 -3.44 18.74 25.28
N VAL A 171 -2.44 18.11 25.87
CA VAL A 171 -1.01 18.36 25.61
C VAL A 171 -0.44 17.19 24.82
N VAL A 172 0.37 17.48 23.81
CA VAL A 172 1.02 16.44 22.99
C VAL A 172 2.30 15.94 23.64
N SER A 173 2.52 14.63 23.55
CA SER A 173 3.79 13.99 23.86
C SER A 173 4.18 13.03 22.74
N ILE A 174 5.49 12.83 22.56
CA ILE A 174 6.04 11.99 21.50
C ILE A 174 6.98 10.97 22.15
N SER A 175 6.78 9.70 21.80
CA SER A 175 7.69 8.60 22.13
C SER A 175 8.28 8.08 20.81
N SER A 176 9.61 8.01 20.70
CA SER A 176 10.28 7.52 19.48
C SER A 176 11.42 6.59 19.87
N GLU A 177 11.51 5.44 19.17
CA GLU A 177 12.58 4.46 19.35
C GLU A 177 13.83 4.82 18.55
N SER A 178 13.74 5.78 17.63
CA SER A 178 14.85 6.22 16.78
C SER A 178 15.14 7.70 16.92
N ARG A 179 16.44 8.01 16.96
CA ARG A 179 16.98 9.37 16.87
C ARG A 179 17.17 9.84 15.42
N ALA A 180 16.96 8.96 14.45
CA ALA A 180 17.12 9.27 13.03
C ALA A 180 15.98 10.14 12.49
N VAL A 181 14.84 10.22 13.19
CA VAL A 181 13.71 11.08 12.83
C VAL A 181 13.40 12.04 13.96
N LYS A 182 13.53 13.34 13.70
CA LYS A 182 13.02 14.39 14.60
C LYS A 182 11.55 14.63 14.27
N ILE A 183 10.70 14.59 15.29
CA ILE A 183 9.24 14.79 15.16
C ILE A 183 8.88 16.05 15.94
N SER A 184 8.14 16.96 15.32
CA SER A 184 7.59 18.16 15.99
C SER A 184 6.13 18.35 15.63
N VAL A 185 5.36 18.92 16.57
CA VAL A 185 3.91 19.11 16.43
C VAL A 185 3.57 20.57 16.74
N GLU A 186 2.78 21.20 15.89
CA GLU A 186 2.34 22.60 16.05
C GLU A 186 0.82 22.71 15.78
N PRO A 187 0.01 23.26 16.72
CA PRO A 187 0.39 23.64 18.08
C PRO A 187 0.65 22.43 18.98
N GLY A 188 1.40 22.61 20.07
CA GLY A 188 1.67 21.57 21.07
C GLY A 188 0.55 21.34 22.09
N VAL A 189 -0.47 22.21 22.08
CA VAL A 189 -1.64 22.17 22.98
C VAL A 189 -2.90 22.41 22.17
N LEU A 190 -3.95 21.63 22.45
CA LEU A 190 -5.28 21.80 21.87
C LEU A 190 -6.32 21.95 22.97
N SER A 191 -6.98 23.12 23.02
CA SER A 191 -8.08 23.38 23.94
C SER A 191 -9.41 23.36 23.18
N PHE A 192 -10.37 22.59 23.70
CA PHE A 192 -11.73 22.51 23.20
C PHE A 192 -12.71 23.04 24.24
N SER A 193 -13.63 23.90 23.83
CA SER A 193 -14.66 24.53 24.66
C SER A 193 -16.03 23.88 24.53
N ALA A 194 -16.25 23.05 23.51
CA ALA A 194 -17.53 22.37 23.27
C ALA A 194 -17.36 21.00 22.60
N VAL A 195 -18.41 20.18 22.72
CA VAL A 195 -18.55 18.93 21.95
C VAL A 195 -18.66 19.29 20.45
N ASN A 196 -18.07 18.46 19.59
CA ASN A 196 -17.99 18.61 18.14
C ASN A 196 -17.11 19.75 17.63
N GLU A 197 -16.45 20.50 18.52
CA GLU A 197 -15.44 21.47 18.09
C GLU A 197 -14.26 20.77 17.42
N LYS A 198 -13.80 21.34 16.31
CA LYS A 198 -12.68 20.81 15.52
C LYS A 198 -11.46 21.68 15.69
N LYS A 199 -10.30 21.06 15.90
CA LYS A 199 -9.00 21.74 15.89
C LYS A 199 -8.03 21.00 15.00
N SER A 200 -7.10 21.74 14.40
CA SER A 200 -6.08 21.17 13.51
C SER A 200 -4.69 21.36 14.10
N TYR A 201 -3.82 20.39 13.83
CA TYR A 201 -2.39 20.46 14.14
C TYR A 201 -1.57 19.91 12.98
N THR A 202 -0.32 20.32 12.88
CA THR A 202 0.63 19.84 11.88
C THR A 202 1.75 19.08 12.56
N VAL A 203 1.98 17.85 12.11
CA VAL A 203 3.14 17.04 12.49
C VAL A 203 4.20 17.20 11.41
N THR A 204 5.41 17.56 11.81
CA THR A 204 6.58 17.66 10.94
C THR A 204 7.58 16.58 11.31
N PHE A 205 8.04 15.85 10.29
CA PHE A 205 9.04 14.80 10.39
C PHE A 205 10.29 15.27 9.68
N VAL A 206 11.44 15.26 10.36
CA VAL A 206 12.75 15.55 9.77
C VAL A 206 13.62 14.30 9.90
N ALA A 207 13.80 13.58 8.80
CA ALA A 207 14.52 12.31 8.76
C ALA A 207 15.97 12.47 8.29
N ARG A 208 16.88 11.72 8.90
CA ARG A 208 18.26 11.53 8.43
C ARG A 208 18.33 10.28 7.55
N SER A 209 19.37 10.17 6.73
CA SER A 209 19.62 8.94 5.97
C SER A 209 19.94 7.77 6.92
N MET A 210 19.45 6.58 6.60
CA MET A 210 19.70 5.31 7.27
C MET A 210 19.83 4.21 6.21
N PRO A 211 20.40 3.03 6.54
CA PRO A 211 20.47 1.90 5.62
C PRO A 211 19.08 1.51 5.07
N SER A 212 19.02 1.21 3.78
CA SER A 212 17.80 0.72 3.12
C SER A 212 17.30 -0.57 3.81
N GLY A 213 15.99 -0.66 4.03
CA GLY A 213 15.36 -1.75 4.79
C GLY A 213 15.28 -1.52 6.30
N THR A 214 15.86 -0.43 6.83
CA THR A 214 15.68 -0.07 8.25
C THR A 214 14.23 0.34 8.51
N THR A 215 13.68 -0.12 9.64
CA THR A 215 12.36 0.30 10.13
C THR A 215 12.46 0.77 11.58
N SER A 216 11.65 1.76 11.96
CA SER A 216 11.54 2.22 13.35
C SER A 216 10.14 2.71 13.67
N PHE A 217 9.80 2.72 14.96
CA PHE A 217 8.48 3.11 15.44
C PHE A 217 8.54 4.37 16.33
N ALA A 218 7.44 5.12 16.30
CA ALA A 218 7.16 6.21 17.21
C ALA A 218 5.66 6.29 17.51
N ARG A 219 5.29 7.14 18.47
CA ARG A 219 3.92 7.38 18.89
C ARG A 219 3.75 8.84 19.25
N LEU A 220 2.68 9.43 18.75
CA LEU A 220 2.17 10.73 19.19
C LEU A 220 0.98 10.48 20.12
N GLU A 221 0.96 11.11 21.30
CA GLU A 221 -0.11 10.99 22.28
C GLU A 221 -0.60 12.37 22.70
N TRP A 222 -1.91 12.61 22.56
CA TRP A 222 -2.61 13.73 23.18
C TRP A 222 -3.22 13.28 24.50
N SER A 223 -2.98 14.03 25.58
CA SER A 223 -3.51 13.71 26.92
C SER A 223 -4.01 14.97 27.64
N ASP A 224 -5.18 14.85 28.28
CA ASP A 224 -5.72 15.83 29.24
C ASP A 224 -5.53 15.36 30.70
N GLY A 225 -4.76 14.27 30.90
CA GLY A 225 -4.56 13.59 32.18
C GLY A 225 -5.51 12.42 32.43
N LYS A 226 -6.67 12.37 31.75
CA LYS A 226 -7.68 11.29 31.88
C LYS A 226 -7.81 10.47 30.60
N HIS A 227 -7.98 11.14 29.47
CA HIS A 227 -8.08 10.57 28.14
C HIS A 227 -6.70 10.56 27.47
N LYS A 228 -6.42 9.50 26.70
CA LYS A 228 -5.16 9.36 25.95
C LYS A 228 -5.45 8.98 24.51
N VAL A 229 -5.23 9.89 23.58
CA VAL A 229 -5.43 9.67 22.14
C VAL A 229 -4.07 9.42 21.50
N LYS A 230 -3.80 8.16 21.16
CA LYS A 230 -2.51 7.70 20.64
C LYS A 230 -2.57 7.47 19.14
N SER A 231 -1.59 7.99 18.41
CA SER A 231 -1.37 7.74 16.98
C SER A 231 -0.01 7.06 16.78
N PRO A 232 0.04 5.80 16.31
CA PRO A 232 1.29 5.14 15.98
C PRO A 232 1.91 5.75 14.71
N ILE A 233 3.23 5.73 14.64
CA ILE A 233 4.03 6.27 13.53
C ILE A 233 5.07 5.23 13.16
N VAL A 234 5.22 4.95 11.86
CA VAL A 234 6.21 4.02 11.32
C VAL A 234 7.12 4.76 10.36
N PHE A 235 8.42 4.50 10.46
CA PHE A 235 9.45 4.99 9.53
C PHE A 235 10.05 3.82 8.79
N THR A 236 10.22 3.96 7.48
CA THR A 236 10.92 2.98 6.64
C THR A 236 11.89 3.73 5.75
N TRP A 237 13.15 3.30 5.76
CA TRP A 237 14.19 3.81 4.85
C TRP A 237 14.36 2.85 3.69
N THR A 238 14.44 3.41 2.49
CA THR A 238 14.49 2.68 1.21
C THR A 238 15.61 3.21 0.34
#